data_AF-A0A6H2W0I3-F1
#
_entry.id   AF-A0A6H2W0I3-F1
#
_cell.length_a   1.000
_cell.length_b   1.000
_cell.length_c   1.000
_cell.angle_alpha   90.00
_cell.angle_beta   90.00
_cell.angle_gamma   90.00
#
_symmetry.space_group_name_H-M   'P 1'
#
loop_
_entity.id
_entity.type
_entity.pdbx_description
1 polymer ?
#
loop_
_entity_poly.entity_id
_entity_poly.type
_entity_poly.pdbx_seq_one_letter_code
_entity_poly.pdbx_strand_id
1 'polypeptide(L)'
;MIKIAQSFKPYIMEPGAKIPIPGSTLYAQVFPSLWRIFSSSHELVNEGRVPIQGPLQRFAVFQNLNRGGVAVMTEQYKYYLSPNGCYTRSIADLPSASFYSGEYVSFGVHKHADLEKIRRRKDLKEILPFLFRHGALLQNQPNLSMEKTEVALLLDTLDAAIAEPNKERVFSLLERFVYAGLSKTLLPRLYDEEYQGIVSEDPRPGNEAVPFSLLRAAALSMRRIFIQESDGVVTLLPALPPEFPCGRWIGLYFENIGEISFEWSKKTIRRVILKAHVSRELAIISPGVHSSRFRVEEQGRIISCKIKNLLEKVEIKAGTTYLWDRFCK
;
A
#
# COMPACT_ATOMS: atom_id res chain seq x y z
N MET A 1 -11.45 14.57 -10.76
CA MET A 1 -10.89 13.29 -10.29
C MET A 1 -9.41 13.46 -9.97
N ILE A 2 -8.96 13.08 -8.77
CA ILE A 2 -7.53 13.04 -8.41
C ILE A 2 -6.92 11.84 -9.14
N LYS A 3 -5.73 11.99 -9.74
CA LYS A 3 -5.05 10.94 -10.51
C LYS A 3 -3.66 10.69 -9.93
N ILE A 4 -3.21 9.43 -10.00
CA ILE A 4 -1.83 9.02 -9.71
C ILE A 4 -1.18 8.58 -11.02
N ALA A 5 -0.01 9.14 -11.32
CA ALA A 5 0.80 8.77 -12.49
C ALA A 5 1.74 7.58 -12.22
N GLN A 6 1.95 7.22 -10.95
CA GLN A 6 2.82 6.14 -10.54
C GLN A 6 2.30 4.79 -11.05
N SER A 7 3.20 4.01 -11.67
CA SER A 7 2.92 2.63 -12.02
C SER A 7 3.12 1.75 -10.78
N PHE A 8 2.05 1.10 -10.32
CA PHE A 8 2.09 0.11 -9.24
C PHE A 8 2.56 -1.25 -9.75
N LYS A 9 3.70 -1.24 -10.45
CA LYS A 9 4.38 -2.40 -11.02
C LYS A 9 5.88 -2.37 -10.70
N PRO A 10 6.27 -2.49 -9.42
CA PRO A 10 7.67 -2.59 -9.07
C PRO A 10 8.29 -3.87 -9.64
N TYR A 11 9.58 -3.82 -9.93
CA TYR A 11 10.29 -4.92 -10.59
C TYR A 11 11.69 -5.12 -10.04
N ILE A 12 12.19 -6.35 -10.23
CA ILE A 12 13.57 -6.75 -9.96
C ILE A 12 14.15 -7.48 -11.18
N MET A 13 15.45 -7.35 -11.41
CA MET A 13 16.15 -8.00 -12.53
C MET A 13 17.04 -9.16 -12.08
N GLU A 14 17.26 -9.32 -10.77
CA GLU A 14 18.05 -10.40 -10.18
C GLU A 14 17.38 -11.79 -10.33
N PRO A 15 17.99 -12.73 -11.08
CA PRO A 15 17.52 -14.11 -11.14
C PRO A 15 17.50 -14.79 -9.78
N GLY A 16 16.44 -15.53 -9.50
CA GLY A 16 16.32 -16.30 -8.26
C GLY A 16 15.90 -15.49 -7.05
N ALA A 17 15.60 -14.19 -7.21
CA ALA A 17 15.02 -13.39 -6.14
C ALA A 17 13.67 -13.97 -5.70
N LYS A 18 13.49 -14.10 -4.39
CA LYS A 18 12.20 -14.49 -3.79
C LYS A 18 11.31 -13.24 -3.73
N ILE A 19 10.09 -13.32 -4.25
CA ILE A 19 9.16 -12.19 -4.31
C ILE A 19 7.75 -12.63 -3.86
N PRO A 20 7.01 -11.79 -3.11
CA PRO A 20 5.61 -12.09 -2.80
C PRO A 20 4.76 -12.03 -4.08
N ILE A 21 3.82 -12.97 -4.22
CA ILE A 21 2.80 -12.95 -5.28
C ILE A 21 1.65 -12.06 -4.78
N PRO A 22 1.47 -10.84 -5.33
CA PRO A 22 0.48 -9.90 -4.83
C PRO A 22 -0.94 -10.48 -4.87
N GLY A 23 -1.72 -10.27 -3.80
CA GLY A 23 -3.07 -10.82 -3.66
C GLY A 23 -3.15 -12.25 -3.13
N SER A 24 -2.05 -12.79 -2.61
CA SER A 24 -1.98 -14.13 -2.01
C SER A 24 -0.95 -14.19 -0.88
N THR A 25 -0.94 -15.30 -0.13
CA THR A 25 0.10 -15.66 0.83
C THR A 25 1.18 -16.57 0.22
N LEU A 26 1.32 -16.53 -1.11
CA LEU A 26 2.34 -17.27 -1.85
C LEU A 26 3.52 -16.35 -2.18
N TYR A 27 4.71 -16.94 -2.32
CA TYR A 27 5.87 -16.26 -2.91
C TYR A 27 6.46 -17.08 -4.04
N ALA A 28 7.08 -16.40 -5.00
CA ALA A 28 7.74 -17.02 -6.14
C ALA A 28 9.25 -16.86 -6.03
N GLN A 29 9.99 -17.85 -6.52
CA GLN A 29 11.40 -17.74 -6.85
C GLN A 29 11.52 -17.88 -8.38
N VAL A 30 11.98 -16.83 -9.06
CA VAL A 30 11.92 -16.76 -10.53
C VAL A 30 13.31 -16.59 -11.12
N PHE A 31 13.66 -17.49 -12.02
CA PHE A 31 14.84 -17.48 -12.88
C PHE A 31 14.42 -17.35 -14.36
N PRO A 32 15.35 -17.05 -15.28
CA PRO A 32 15.04 -16.95 -16.70
C PRO A 32 14.50 -18.21 -17.38
N SER A 33 14.73 -19.41 -16.85
CA SER A 33 14.20 -20.67 -17.43
C SER A 33 13.43 -21.53 -16.43
N LEU A 34 13.26 -21.06 -15.19
CA LEU A 34 12.67 -21.80 -14.09
C LEU A 34 11.88 -20.86 -13.19
N TRP A 35 10.71 -21.29 -12.76
CA TRP A 35 9.96 -20.62 -11.69
C TRP A 35 9.51 -21.65 -10.66
N ARG A 36 9.48 -21.23 -9.41
CA ARG A 36 8.97 -22.00 -8.27
C ARG A 36 8.01 -21.13 -7.49
N ILE A 37 6.92 -21.72 -7.01
CA ILE A 37 5.93 -21.07 -6.16
C ILE A 37 5.89 -21.83 -4.84
N PHE A 38 5.95 -21.09 -3.76
CA PHE A 38 5.95 -21.61 -2.42
C PHE A 38 4.79 -21.05 -1.62
N SER A 39 4.27 -21.86 -0.69
CA SER A 39 3.36 -21.41 0.35
C SER A 39 4.10 -20.54 1.39
N SER A 40 3.35 -19.93 2.30
CA SER A 40 3.95 -19.25 3.45
C SER A 40 4.76 -20.20 4.35
N SER A 41 4.42 -21.49 4.41
CA SER A 41 5.16 -22.53 5.14
C SER A 41 6.36 -23.10 4.37
N HIS A 42 6.79 -22.45 3.28
CA HIS A 42 7.89 -22.88 2.42
C HIS A 42 7.67 -24.18 1.64
N GLU A 43 6.44 -24.71 1.60
CA GLU A 43 6.11 -25.87 0.79
C GLU A 43 6.09 -25.50 -0.69
N LEU A 44 6.68 -26.34 -1.55
CA LEU A 44 6.64 -26.14 -2.99
C LEU A 44 5.22 -26.44 -3.49
N VAL A 45 4.51 -25.39 -3.90
CA VAL A 45 3.13 -25.47 -4.41
C VAL A 45 3.13 -25.80 -5.89
N ASN A 46 4.05 -25.20 -6.65
CA ASN A 46 4.12 -25.39 -8.09
C ASN A 46 5.52 -25.07 -8.63
N GLU A 47 5.93 -25.72 -9.71
CA GLU A 47 7.20 -25.49 -10.39
C GLU A 47 7.00 -25.68 -11.90
N GLY A 48 7.74 -24.91 -12.69
CA GLY A 48 7.79 -25.13 -14.13
C GLY A 48 9.00 -24.52 -14.80
N ARG A 49 9.22 -24.92 -16.04
CA ARG A 49 10.33 -24.47 -16.87
C ARG A 49 9.85 -23.84 -18.16
N VAL A 50 10.61 -22.86 -18.64
CA VAL A 50 10.46 -22.34 -19.99
C VAL A 50 11.51 -23.03 -20.86
N PRO A 51 11.13 -23.78 -21.91
CA PRO A 51 12.06 -24.57 -22.72
C PRO A 51 12.84 -23.66 -23.68
N ILE A 52 13.87 -23.01 -23.15
CA ILE A 52 14.68 -22.00 -23.85
C ILE A 52 16.15 -22.21 -23.52
N GLN A 53 17.02 -21.90 -24.48
CA GLN A 53 18.47 -22.07 -24.35
C GLN A 53 19.20 -20.75 -24.57
N GLY A 54 20.35 -20.60 -23.90
CA GLY A 54 21.22 -19.44 -24.03
C GLY A 54 21.00 -18.36 -22.97
N PRO A 55 21.87 -17.33 -22.97
CA PRO A 55 21.72 -16.19 -22.07
C PRO A 55 20.51 -15.36 -22.50
N LEU A 56 19.50 -15.30 -21.64
CA LEU A 56 18.33 -14.45 -21.86
C LEU A 56 18.64 -13.03 -21.43
N GLN A 57 18.43 -12.06 -22.33
CA GLN A 57 18.55 -10.66 -21.97
C GLN A 57 17.22 -10.13 -21.41
N ARG A 58 17.26 -8.88 -20.92
CA ARG A 58 16.09 -8.13 -20.46
C ARG A 58 15.18 -8.88 -19.47
N PHE A 59 15.76 -9.79 -18.70
CA PHE A 59 15.04 -10.53 -17.67
C PHE A 59 14.58 -9.56 -16.58
N ALA A 60 13.28 -9.55 -16.33
CA ALA A 60 12.68 -8.75 -15.28
C ALA A 60 11.41 -9.42 -14.75
N VAL A 61 11.22 -9.28 -13.44
CA VAL A 61 10.08 -9.82 -12.72
C VAL A 61 9.32 -8.67 -12.08
N PHE A 62 8.08 -8.46 -12.53
CA PHE A 62 7.22 -7.35 -12.12
C PHE A 62 6.12 -7.86 -11.18
N GLN A 63 5.93 -7.19 -10.05
CA GLN A 63 4.78 -7.41 -9.19
C GLN A 63 3.60 -6.60 -9.72
N ASN A 64 2.51 -7.24 -10.13
CA ASN A 64 1.35 -6.53 -10.66
C ASN A 64 0.38 -6.15 -9.54
N LEU A 65 0.65 -5.04 -8.85
CA LEU A 65 -0.12 -4.64 -7.68
C LEU A 65 -1.52 -4.09 -8.02
N ASN A 66 -1.87 -3.96 -9.30
CA ASN A 66 -3.22 -3.59 -9.72
C ASN A 66 -4.16 -4.81 -9.84
N ARG A 67 -3.64 -5.94 -10.33
CA ARG A 67 -4.41 -7.15 -10.63
C ARG A 67 -4.06 -8.34 -9.75
N GLY A 68 -3.08 -8.20 -8.86
CA GLY A 68 -2.45 -9.36 -8.24
C GLY A 68 -1.48 -10.06 -9.21
N GLY A 69 -0.71 -11.01 -8.67
CA GLY A 69 0.19 -11.84 -9.46
C GLY A 69 1.49 -11.17 -9.88
N VAL A 70 2.32 -11.96 -10.53
CA VAL A 70 3.65 -11.56 -11.02
C VAL A 70 3.67 -11.68 -12.55
N ALA A 71 4.34 -10.75 -13.24
CA ALA A 71 4.67 -10.88 -14.64
C ALA A 71 6.18 -11.10 -14.80
N VAL A 72 6.56 -12.13 -15.55
CA VAL A 72 7.96 -12.43 -15.88
C VAL A 72 8.16 -12.14 -17.36
N MET A 73 9.20 -11.40 -17.71
CA MET A 73 9.51 -11.09 -19.11
C MET A 73 10.99 -11.16 -19.42
N THR A 74 11.27 -11.44 -20.68
CA THR A 74 12.56 -11.32 -21.37
C THR A 74 12.32 -10.73 -22.75
N GLU A 75 13.33 -10.63 -23.63
CA GLU A 75 13.05 -10.34 -25.05
C GLU A 75 12.27 -11.46 -25.77
N GLN A 76 12.29 -12.70 -25.28
CA GLN A 76 11.74 -13.85 -26.01
C GLN A 76 10.35 -14.28 -25.55
N TYR A 77 10.02 -14.04 -24.28
CA TYR A 77 8.74 -14.46 -23.74
C TYR A 77 8.22 -13.52 -22.67
N LYS A 78 6.92 -13.68 -22.39
CA LYS A 78 6.25 -13.10 -21.25
C LYS A 78 5.24 -14.09 -20.70
N TYR A 79 5.23 -14.26 -19.39
CA TYR A 79 4.23 -15.06 -18.71
C TYR A 79 3.85 -14.43 -17.37
N TYR A 80 2.86 -15.01 -16.71
CA TYR A 80 2.34 -14.56 -15.44
C TYR A 80 2.22 -15.72 -14.47
N LEU A 81 2.44 -15.42 -13.18
CA LEU A 81 2.12 -16.30 -12.07
C LEU A 81 0.95 -15.65 -11.31
N SER A 82 -0.19 -16.32 -11.27
CA SER A 82 -1.42 -15.81 -10.67
C SER A 82 -1.45 -15.99 -9.14
N PRO A 83 -2.29 -15.24 -8.41
CA PRO A 83 -2.41 -15.35 -6.96
C PRO A 83 -2.80 -16.75 -6.44
N ASN A 84 -3.42 -17.58 -7.28
CA ASN A 84 -3.76 -18.98 -6.95
C ASN A 84 -2.61 -19.97 -7.23
N GLY A 85 -1.41 -19.49 -7.58
CA GLY A 85 -0.24 -20.36 -7.79
C GLY A 85 -0.19 -21.03 -9.17
N CYS A 86 -0.86 -20.48 -10.19
CA CYS A 86 -0.87 -21.03 -11.54
C CYS A 86 0.01 -20.23 -12.50
N TYR A 87 0.57 -20.93 -13.51
CA TYR A 87 1.24 -20.33 -14.65
C TYR A 87 0.24 -20.02 -15.77
N THR A 88 0.37 -18.85 -16.39
CA THR A 88 -0.38 -18.49 -17.60
C THR A 88 0.43 -17.58 -18.51
N ARG A 89 0.12 -17.59 -19.82
CA ARG A 89 0.66 -16.64 -20.81
C ARG A 89 -0.25 -15.42 -21.02
N SER A 90 -1.48 -15.45 -20.50
CA SER A 90 -2.47 -14.39 -20.71
C SER A 90 -2.63 -13.54 -19.46
N ILE A 91 -2.57 -12.21 -19.61
CA ILE A 91 -2.90 -11.29 -18.52
C ILE A 91 -4.39 -11.39 -18.12
N ALA A 92 -5.25 -11.86 -19.03
CA ALA A 92 -6.68 -11.98 -18.77
C ALA A 92 -7.00 -13.02 -17.70
N ASP A 93 -6.09 -13.98 -17.50
CA ASP A 93 -6.23 -15.04 -16.50
C ASP A 93 -5.80 -14.56 -15.09
N LEU A 94 -5.20 -13.37 -15.00
CA LEU A 94 -5.07 -12.67 -13.72
C LEU A 94 -6.41 -12.03 -13.34
N PRO A 95 -6.70 -11.86 -12.04
CA PRO A 95 -7.87 -11.13 -11.60
C PRO A 95 -8.03 -9.77 -12.29
N SER A 96 -9.28 -9.37 -12.52
CA SER A 96 -9.56 -8.01 -13.00
C SER A 96 -9.01 -6.98 -12.01
N ALA A 97 -8.61 -5.81 -12.50
CA ALA A 97 -8.17 -4.73 -11.61
C ALA A 97 -9.30 -4.26 -10.66
N SER A 98 -10.56 -4.46 -11.06
CA SER A 98 -11.75 -4.19 -10.24
C SER A 98 -12.01 -5.22 -9.14
N PHE A 99 -11.30 -6.37 -9.16
CA PHE A 99 -11.45 -7.40 -8.13
C PHE A 99 -10.93 -6.92 -6.77
N TYR A 100 -9.90 -6.08 -6.77
CA TYR A 100 -9.31 -5.52 -5.57
C TYR A 100 -9.80 -4.09 -5.31
N SER A 101 -9.69 -3.65 -4.05
CA SER A 101 -9.92 -2.25 -3.69
C SER A 101 -9.15 -1.31 -4.64
N GLY A 102 -9.77 -0.21 -5.05
CA GLY A 102 -9.14 0.85 -5.83
C GLY A 102 -8.26 1.79 -5.00
N GLU A 103 -7.88 1.38 -3.78
CA GLU A 103 -7.13 2.19 -2.84
C GLU A 103 -5.63 2.27 -3.18
N TYR A 104 -5.14 3.51 -3.34
CA TYR A 104 -3.75 3.80 -3.69
C TYR A 104 -3.23 5.02 -2.94
N VAL A 105 -1.96 4.97 -2.55
CA VAL A 105 -1.22 6.10 -2.01
C VAL A 105 -0.01 6.41 -2.88
N SER A 106 0.34 7.68 -3.04
CA SER A 106 1.55 8.11 -3.73
C SER A 106 2.13 9.37 -3.08
N PHE A 107 3.46 9.44 -2.99
CA PHE A 107 4.19 10.54 -2.34
C PHE A 107 4.92 11.44 -3.35
N GLY A 108 4.41 11.53 -4.58
CA GLY A 108 4.95 12.42 -5.61
C GLY A 108 6.24 11.94 -6.27
N VAL A 109 6.53 10.63 -6.22
CA VAL A 109 7.70 10.05 -6.89
C VAL A 109 7.33 9.55 -8.29
N HIS A 110 8.16 9.95 -9.28
CA HIS A 110 7.99 9.61 -10.70
C HIS A 110 9.12 8.72 -11.25
N LYS A 111 10.03 8.25 -10.40
CA LYS A 111 11.13 7.35 -10.79
C LYS A 111 10.60 5.97 -11.19
N HIS A 112 11.38 5.25 -11.98
CA HIS A 112 11.11 3.83 -12.26
C HIS A 112 11.08 3.01 -10.96
N ALA A 113 10.15 2.07 -10.88
CA ALA A 113 9.91 1.21 -9.72
C ALA A 113 10.89 0.02 -9.63
N ASP A 114 12.18 0.31 -9.82
CA ASP A 114 13.29 -0.65 -9.73
C ASP A 114 13.60 -0.94 -8.26
N LEU A 115 13.24 -2.14 -7.78
CA LEU A 115 13.32 -2.53 -6.37
C LEU A 115 14.76 -2.49 -5.83
N GLU A 116 15.75 -2.87 -6.65
CA GLU A 116 17.16 -2.83 -6.25
C GLU A 116 17.62 -1.38 -6.03
N LYS A 117 17.28 -0.49 -6.96
CA LYS A 117 17.64 0.92 -6.83
C LYS A 117 16.85 1.62 -5.73
N ILE A 118 15.57 1.25 -5.53
CA ILE A 118 14.75 1.75 -4.43
C ILE A 118 15.38 1.38 -3.08
N ARG A 119 15.76 0.11 -2.89
CA ARG A 119 16.40 -0.35 -1.64
C ARG A 119 17.69 0.41 -1.35
N ARG A 120 18.52 0.67 -2.37
CA ARG A 120 19.77 1.45 -2.23
C ARG A 120 19.55 2.91 -1.85
N ARG A 121 18.52 3.57 -2.41
CA ARG A 121 18.22 4.97 -2.12
C ARG A 121 17.65 5.19 -0.72
N LYS A 122 17.14 4.13 -0.10
CA LYS A 122 16.52 4.15 1.22
C LYS A 122 15.39 5.17 1.41
N ASP A 123 14.69 5.54 0.33
CA ASP A 123 13.62 6.55 0.37
C ASP A 123 12.25 5.89 0.59
N LEU A 124 11.67 6.10 1.78
CA LEU A 124 10.35 5.57 2.15
C LEU A 124 9.23 6.05 1.22
N LYS A 125 9.37 7.23 0.57
CA LYS A 125 8.38 7.72 -0.40
C LYS A 125 8.28 6.80 -1.62
N GLU A 126 9.31 6.02 -1.91
CA GLU A 126 9.35 5.06 -3.00
C GLU A 126 8.87 3.67 -2.57
N ILE A 127 9.11 3.29 -1.30
CA ILE A 127 8.81 1.95 -0.78
C ILE A 127 7.35 1.84 -0.31
N LEU A 128 6.90 2.80 0.49
CA LEU A 128 5.61 2.76 1.18
C LEU A 128 4.40 2.62 0.24
N PRO A 129 4.33 3.25 -0.95
CA PRO A 129 3.22 3.02 -1.89
C PRO A 129 3.05 1.55 -2.28
N PHE A 130 4.16 0.82 -2.45
CA PHE A 130 4.13 -0.58 -2.84
C PHE A 130 3.83 -1.49 -1.65
N LEU A 131 4.42 -1.22 -0.48
CA LEU A 131 4.10 -1.91 0.78
C LEU A 131 2.60 -1.81 1.10
N PHE A 132 2.07 -0.58 1.09
CA PHE A 132 0.65 -0.33 1.35
C PHE A 132 -0.22 -1.15 0.40
N ARG A 133 0.12 -1.12 -0.89
CA ARG A 133 -0.68 -1.81 -1.90
C ARG A 133 -0.64 -3.32 -1.71
N HIS A 134 0.50 -3.90 -1.33
CA HIS A 134 0.58 -5.31 -0.96
C HIS A 134 -0.38 -5.66 0.17
N GLY A 135 -0.41 -4.88 1.26
CA GLY A 135 -1.32 -5.10 2.38
C GLY A 135 -2.80 -4.95 1.99
N ALA A 136 -3.12 -3.94 1.17
CA ALA A 136 -4.50 -3.72 0.68
C ALA A 136 -5.03 -4.90 -0.16
N LEU A 137 -4.16 -5.57 -0.94
CA LEU A 137 -4.54 -6.76 -1.71
C LEU A 137 -4.85 -7.98 -0.83
N LEU A 138 -4.44 -7.98 0.43
CA LEU A 138 -4.67 -9.06 1.40
C LEU A 138 -5.90 -8.83 2.29
N GLN A 139 -6.69 -7.78 2.04
CA GLN A 139 -7.86 -7.43 2.88
C GLN A 139 -8.90 -8.57 3.01
N ASN A 140 -9.00 -9.44 2.01
CA ASN A 140 -9.94 -10.56 1.99
C ASN A 140 -9.39 -11.83 2.66
N GLN A 141 -8.14 -11.82 3.13
CA GLN A 141 -7.57 -12.94 3.86
C GLN A 141 -7.99 -12.89 5.34
N PRO A 142 -8.05 -14.01 6.06
CA PRO A 142 -8.29 -13.99 7.49
C PRO A 142 -7.19 -13.18 8.21
N ASN A 143 -7.57 -12.42 9.24
CA ASN A 143 -6.60 -11.83 10.15
C ASN A 143 -5.94 -12.97 10.94
N LEU A 144 -4.74 -13.37 10.53
CA LEU A 144 -3.93 -14.29 11.30
C LEU A 144 -3.35 -13.55 12.50
N SER A 145 -3.30 -14.22 13.65
CA SER A 145 -2.58 -13.72 14.82
C SER A 145 -1.12 -13.49 14.43
N MET A 146 -0.59 -12.32 14.75
CA MET A 146 0.83 -12.02 14.54
C MET A 146 1.65 -12.72 15.62
N GLU A 147 2.69 -13.42 15.21
CA GLU A 147 3.72 -13.84 16.16
C GLU A 147 4.34 -12.60 16.80
N LYS A 148 4.60 -12.67 18.10
CA LYS A 148 5.17 -11.55 18.87
C LYS A 148 6.69 -11.52 18.71
N THR A 149 7.18 -11.41 17.49
CA THR A 149 8.61 -11.15 17.22
C THR A 149 8.90 -9.66 17.38
N GLU A 150 10.18 -9.31 17.58
CA GLU A 150 10.56 -7.89 17.71
C GLU A 150 10.16 -7.05 16.49
N VAL A 151 10.18 -7.63 15.28
CA VAL A 151 9.71 -6.95 14.05
C VAL A 151 8.22 -6.64 14.12
N ALA A 152 7.39 -7.59 14.58
CA ALA A 152 5.95 -7.35 14.71
C ALA A 152 5.66 -6.25 15.74
N LEU A 153 6.41 -6.22 16.84
CA LEU A 153 6.29 -5.20 17.90
C LEU A 153 6.64 -3.78 17.42
N LEU A 154 7.38 -3.62 16.32
CA LEU A 154 7.60 -2.30 15.71
C LEU A 154 6.29 -1.68 15.20
N LEU A 155 5.34 -2.50 14.74
CA LEU A 155 4.01 -2.01 14.31
C LEU A 155 3.14 -1.59 15.50
N ASP A 156 3.19 -2.34 16.60
CA ASP A 156 2.51 -1.94 17.85
C ASP A 156 3.08 -0.62 18.39
N THR A 157 4.41 -0.47 18.34
CA THR A 157 5.10 0.77 18.74
C THR A 157 4.74 1.93 17.81
N LEU A 158 4.60 1.66 16.51
CA LEU A 158 4.14 2.65 15.52
C LEU A 158 2.71 3.10 15.81
N ASP A 159 1.79 2.16 16.07
CA ASP A 159 0.40 2.47 16.41
C ASP A 159 0.32 3.33 17.70
N ALA A 160 1.13 3.02 18.71
CA ALA A 160 1.23 3.86 19.91
C ALA A 160 1.73 5.28 19.59
N ALA A 161 2.80 5.42 18.79
CA ALA A 161 3.31 6.73 18.35
C ALA A 161 2.29 7.51 17.50
N ILE A 162 1.44 6.83 16.73
CA ILE A 162 0.33 7.44 15.99
C ILE A 162 -0.75 7.99 16.92
N ALA A 163 -0.88 7.50 18.15
CA ALA A 163 -1.82 8.02 19.15
C ALA A 163 -1.24 9.20 19.96
N GLU A 164 0.08 9.24 20.19
CA GLU A 164 0.77 10.27 20.99
C GLU A 164 0.65 11.69 20.40
N PRO A 165 0.55 12.78 21.19
CA PRO A 165 0.52 14.14 20.63
C PRO A 165 1.78 14.51 19.82
N ASN A 166 2.95 14.02 20.25
CA ASN A 166 4.20 14.17 19.51
C ASN A 166 4.35 13.05 18.46
N LYS A 167 4.36 13.41 17.18
CA LYS A 167 4.43 12.47 16.05
C LYS A 167 5.84 12.29 15.47
N GLU A 168 6.88 12.84 16.10
CA GLU A 168 8.26 12.81 15.57
C GLU A 168 8.80 11.39 15.34
N ARG A 169 8.35 10.41 16.15
CA ARG A 169 8.82 9.03 16.07
C ARG A 169 8.17 8.21 14.95
N VAL A 170 7.10 8.70 14.33
CA VAL A 170 6.33 7.94 13.33
C VAL A 170 7.20 7.57 12.12
N PHE A 171 8.00 8.51 11.61
CA PHE A 171 8.86 8.24 10.44
C PHE A 171 9.94 7.21 10.75
N SER A 172 10.66 7.36 11.86
CA SER A 172 11.75 6.45 12.23
C SER A 172 11.25 5.05 12.54
N LEU A 173 10.04 4.90 13.10
CA LEU A 173 9.42 3.59 13.31
C LEU A 173 9.01 2.92 12.01
N LEU A 174 8.44 3.67 11.05
CA LEU A 174 8.20 3.15 9.69
C LEU A 174 9.49 2.69 9.03
N GLU A 175 10.55 3.48 9.17
CA GLU A 175 11.87 3.18 8.62
C GLU A 175 12.42 1.87 9.18
N ARG A 176 12.43 1.73 10.52
CA ARG A 176 12.87 0.53 11.22
C ARG A 176 12.09 -0.70 10.78
N PHE A 177 10.76 -0.61 10.71
CA PHE A 177 9.92 -1.72 10.25
C PHE A 177 10.24 -2.13 8.81
N VAL A 178 10.38 -1.16 7.89
CA VAL A 178 10.69 -1.45 6.48
C VAL A 178 12.04 -2.14 6.31
N TYR A 179 13.04 -1.76 7.11
CA TYR A 179 14.38 -2.31 6.95
C TYR A 179 14.58 -3.64 7.67
N ALA A 180 13.98 -3.83 8.85
CA ALA A 180 14.05 -5.10 9.57
C ALA A 180 13.05 -6.13 9.02
N GLY A 181 11.79 -5.71 8.76
CA GLY A 181 10.68 -6.62 8.48
C GLY A 181 10.42 -6.91 7.01
N LEU A 182 11.13 -6.27 6.08
CA LEU A 182 10.94 -6.49 4.64
C LEU A 182 12.28 -6.69 3.93
N SER A 183 12.32 -7.69 3.07
CA SER A 183 13.37 -7.84 2.06
C SER A 183 13.33 -6.73 1.00
N LYS A 184 14.40 -6.62 0.20
CA LYS A 184 14.45 -5.73 -0.97
C LYS A 184 13.30 -5.93 -1.98
N THR A 185 12.65 -7.09 -1.99
CA THR A 185 11.53 -7.42 -2.88
C THR A 185 10.15 -7.25 -2.22
N LEU A 186 10.12 -6.67 -1.03
CA LEU A 186 8.94 -6.51 -0.18
C LEU A 186 8.37 -7.85 0.33
N LEU A 187 9.13 -8.95 0.25
CA LEU A 187 8.80 -10.18 0.97
C LEU A 187 8.95 -9.91 2.49
N PRO A 188 7.91 -10.17 3.31
CA PRO A 188 7.96 -9.90 4.73
C PRO A 188 8.79 -10.95 5.47
N ARG A 189 9.38 -10.55 6.59
CA ARG A 189 10.31 -11.33 7.42
C ARG A 189 9.99 -11.12 8.88
N LEU A 190 10.28 -12.14 9.70
CA LEU A 190 10.14 -12.07 11.15
C LEU A 190 11.35 -11.44 11.85
N TYR A 191 12.49 -11.39 11.15
CA TYR A 191 13.78 -10.97 11.68
C TYR A 191 14.51 -10.00 10.75
N ASP A 192 15.45 -9.26 11.32
CA ASP A 192 16.42 -8.44 10.56
C ASP A 192 17.49 -9.34 9.91
N GLU A 193 17.09 -10.05 8.86
CA GLU A 193 17.97 -10.90 8.05
C GLU A 193 19.10 -10.13 7.33
N GLU A 194 19.06 -8.80 7.37
CA GLU A 194 20.11 -7.93 6.82
C GLU A 194 21.06 -7.41 7.90
N TYR A 195 20.89 -7.85 9.15
CA TYR A 195 21.75 -7.52 10.30
C TYR A 195 22.02 -6.02 10.44
N GLN A 196 20.99 -5.20 10.28
CA GLN A 196 21.07 -3.75 10.40
C GLN A 196 21.13 -3.29 11.86
N GLY A 197 20.93 -4.18 12.82
CA GLY A 197 20.94 -3.89 14.25
C GLY A 197 19.67 -3.17 14.72
N ILE A 198 18.55 -3.36 14.01
CA ILE A 198 17.26 -2.70 14.32
C ILE A 198 16.49 -3.45 15.42
N VAL A 199 16.59 -4.78 15.41
CA VAL A 199 16.05 -5.73 16.38
C VAL A 199 17.18 -6.66 16.83
N SER A 200 17.08 -7.18 18.06
CA SER A 200 18.08 -8.08 18.66
C SER A 200 17.77 -9.56 18.50
N GLU A 201 16.56 -9.90 18.08
CA GLU A 201 16.14 -11.30 17.92
C GLU A 201 16.82 -11.93 16.70
N ASP A 202 17.65 -12.95 16.94
CA ASP A 202 18.27 -13.75 15.89
C ASP A 202 17.26 -14.70 15.24
N PRO A 203 17.41 -14.99 13.93
CA PRO A 203 16.60 -16.00 13.26
C PRO A 203 16.68 -17.35 13.97
N ARG A 204 15.53 -17.91 14.33
CA ARG A 204 15.49 -19.25 14.95
C ARG A 204 15.77 -20.32 13.89
N PRO A 205 16.51 -21.39 14.24
CA PRO A 205 16.71 -22.52 13.33
C PRO A 205 15.37 -23.24 13.08
N GLY A 206 14.79 -23.06 11.89
CA GLY A 206 13.52 -23.68 11.51
C GLY A 206 12.92 -23.18 10.18
N ASN A 207 11.84 -23.82 9.74
CA ASN A 207 11.00 -23.38 8.61
C ASN A 207 9.89 -22.43 9.11
N GLU A 208 10.27 -21.29 9.68
CA GLU A 208 9.28 -20.31 10.11
C GLU A 208 8.47 -19.79 8.93
N ALA A 209 7.17 -19.62 9.11
CA ALA A 209 6.33 -19.19 8.01
C ALA A 209 6.63 -17.75 7.60
N VAL A 210 6.55 -17.46 6.29
CA VAL A 210 6.61 -16.10 5.77
C VAL A 210 5.41 -15.29 6.31
N PRO A 211 5.64 -14.19 7.06
CA PRO A 211 4.59 -13.51 7.82
C PRO A 211 3.82 -12.50 6.96
N PHE A 212 3.05 -12.98 5.98
CA PHE A 212 2.22 -12.12 5.10
C PHE A 212 1.21 -11.23 5.85
N SER A 213 0.82 -11.62 7.06
CA SER A 213 0.00 -10.79 7.96
C SER A 213 0.65 -9.43 8.28
N LEU A 214 1.99 -9.35 8.32
CA LEU A 214 2.71 -8.08 8.54
C LEU A 214 2.43 -7.05 7.46
N LEU A 215 2.24 -7.48 6.19
CA LEU A 215 1.93 -6.54 5.10
C LEU A 215 0.57 -5.88 5.32
N ARG A 216 -0.42 -6.66 5.77
CA ARG A 216 -1.77 -6.14 6.07
C ARG A 216 -1.73 -5.24 7.30
N ALA A 217 -1.07 -5.66 8.37
CA ALA A 217 -0.93 -4.87 9.59
C ALA A 217 -0.25 -3.52 9.29
N ALA A 218 0.86 -3.54 8.55
CA ALA A 218 1.56 -2.33 8.12
C ALA A 218 0.66 -1.41 7.29
N ALA A 219 -0.13 -1.93 6.35
CA ALA A 219 -1.06 -1.10 5.57
C ALA A 219 -2.15 -0.44 6.42
N LEU A 220 -2.64 -1.11 7.47
CA LEU A 220 -3.60 -0.56 8.41
C LEU A 220 -2.99 0.55 9.29
N SER A 221 -1.81 0.31 9.88
CA SER A 221 -1.07 1.32 10.63
C SER A 221 -0.74 2.53 9.75
N MET A 222 -0.28 2.28 8.52
CA MET A 222 -0.06 3.35 7.54
C MET A 222 -1.33 4.16 7.27
N ARG A 223 -2.49 3.53 7.05
CA ARG A 223 -3.75 4.26 6.83
C ARG A 223 -4.05 5.21 7.99
N ARG A 224 -3.85 4.77 9.24
CA ARG A 224 -4.07 5.60 10.45
C ARG A 224 -3.16 6.84 10.53
N ILE A 225 -2.00 6.84 9.86
CA ILE A 225 -1.13 8.02 9.76
C ILE A 225 -1.81 9.15 8.97
N PHE A 226 -2.51 8.79 7.89
CA PHE A 226 -3.05 9.73 6.92
C PHE A 226 -4.53 10.01 7.09
N ILE A 227 -5.28 9.10 7.71
CA ILE A 227 -6.72 9.28 7.89
C ILE A 227 -7.27 8.38 9.01
N GLN A 228 -8.12 8.98 9.83
CA GLN A 228 -8.85 8.31 10.90
C GLN A 228 -10.32 8.72 10.84
N GLU A 229 -11.21 7.83 11.27
CA GLU A 229 -12.63 8.10 11.41
C GLU A 229 -13.09 7.68 12.80
N SER A 230 -13.77 8.58 13.51
CA SER A 230 -14.43 8.32 14.79
C SER A 230 -15.67 9.19 14.88
N ASP A 231 -16.81 8.60 15.21
CA ASP A 231 -18.06 9.30 15.54
C ASP A 231 -18.53 10.33 14.49
N GLY A 232 -18.33 9.99 13.21
CA GLY A 232 -18.67 10.86 12.09
C GLY A 232 -17.69 12.02 11.90
N VAL A 233 -16.50 11.95 12.48
CA VAL A 233 -15.41 12.89 12.24
C VAL A 233 -14.31 12.16 11.48
N VAL A 234 -14.06 12.59 10.25
CA VAL A 234 -12.95 12.13 9.42
C VAL A 234 -11.78 13.09 9.58
N THR A 235 -10.74 12.64 10.26
CA THR A 235 -9.51 13.41 10.46
C THR A 235 -8.49 13.05 9.39
N LEU A 236 -8.14 14.01 8.55
CA LEU A 236 -7.11 13.87 7.52
C LEU A 236 -5.76 14.33 8.03
N LEU A 237 -4.72 13.59 7.66
CA LEU A 237 -3.32 13.82 8.02
C LEU A 237 -3.08 13.95 9.55
N PRO A 238 -3.71 13.13 10.41
CA PRO A 238 -3.62 13.27 11.87
C PRO A 238 -2.20 13.10 12.42
N ALA A 239 -1.37 12.29 11.76
CA ALA A 239 -0.03 11.96 12.21
C ALA A 239 1.01 12.06 11.07
N LEU A 240 0.78 12.92 10.07
CA LEU A 240 1.63 13.04 8.88
C LEU A 240 3.09 13.41 9.24
N PRO A 241 4.06 12.53 8.95
CA PRO A 241 5.46 12.85 9.13
C PRO A 241 5.95 14.01 8.25
N PRO A 242 6.88 14.85 8.73
CA PRO A 242 7.41 15.98 7.98
C PRO A 242 8.14 15.59 6.68
N GLU A 243 8.59 14.35 6.55
CA GLU A 243 9.28 13.77 5.40
C GLU A 243 8.34 13.49 4.22
N PHE A 244 7.02 13.57 4.43
CA PHE A 244 5.99 13.43 3.38
C PHE A 244 5.32 14.78 3.08
N PRO A 245 6.05 15.76 2.51
CA PRO A 245 5.55 17.11 2.31
C PRO A 245 4.38 17.18 1.32
N CYS A 246 4.23 16.18 0.46
CA CYS A 246 3.16 16.09 -0.52
C CYS A 246 2.80 14.63 -0.83
N GLY A 247 1.58 14.43 -1.31
CA GLY A 247 1.10 13.13 -1.73
C GLY A 247 -0.38 13.13 -2.03
N ARG A 248 -0.88 11.95 -2.39
CA ARG A 248 -2.27 11.70 -2.76
C ARG A 248 -2.69 10.34 -2.24
N TRP A 249 -3.92 10.27 -1.77
CA TRP A 249 -4.62 9.03 -1.46
C TRP A 249 -5.87 8.96 -2.32
N ILE A 250 -6.09 7.85 -3.00
CA ILE A 250 -7.21 7.66 -3.92
C ILE A 250 -7.97 6.41 -3.51
N GLY A 251 -9.30 6.47 -3.61
CA GLY A 251 -10.14 5.28 -3.57
C GLY A 251 -10.23 4.61 -2.20
N LEU A 252 -10.00 5.35 -1.11
CA LEU A 252 -10.13 4.82 0.23
C LEU A 252 -11.60 4.61 0.56
N TYR A 253 -11.96 3.40 0.96
CA TYR A 253 -13.34 3.06 1.28
C TYR A 253 -13.58 2.98 2.79
N PHE A 254 -14.64 3.63 3.25
CA PHE A 254 -15.24 3.43 4.56
C PHE A 254 -16.66 2.91 4.38
N GLU A 255 -16.98 1.76 4.99
CA GLU A 255 -18.29 1.09 4.85
C GLU A 255 -19.47 2.00 5.17
N ASN A 256 -19.36 2.79 6.24
CA ASN A 256 -20.43 3.68 6.72
C ASN A 256 -20.37 5.09 6.15
N ILE A 257 -19.60 5.35 5.09
CA ILE A 257 -19.45 6.69 4.48
C ILE A 257 -19.45 6.60 2.95
N GLY A 258 -18.51 5.85 2.38
CA GLY A 258 -18.26 5.78 0.95
C GLY A 258 -16.78 5.90 0.60
N GLU A 259 -16.49 6.38 -0.62
CA GLU A 259 -15.14 6.48 -1.17
C GLU A 259 -14.57 7.89 -0.97
N ILE A 260 -13.43 7.99 -0.28
CA ILE A 260 -12.69 9.22 -0.05
C ILE A 260 -11.38 9.21 -0.86
N SER A 261 -11.09 10.32 -1.53
CA SER A 261 -9.81 10.59 -2.17
C SER A 261 -9.33 11.97 -1.77
N PHE A 262 -8.05 12.14 -1.48
CA PHE A 262 -7.50 13.44 -1.08
C PHE A 262 -6.07 13.65 -1.53
N GLU A 263 -5.64 14.91 -1.56
CA GLU A 263 -4.26 15.29 -1.85
C GLU A 263 -3.77 16.41 -0.95
N TRP A 264 -2.48 16.37 -0.65
CA TRP A 264 -1.82 17.35 0.20
C TRP A 264 -0.52 17.85 -0.44
N SER A 265 -0.14 19.07 -0.08
CA SER A 265 1.14 19.66 -0.45
C SER A 265 1.57 20.69 0.57
N LYS A 266 2.89 20.81 0.78
CA LYS A 266 3.47 21.59 1.88
C LYS A 266 2.86 21.19 3.24
N LYS A 267 2.68 19.87 3.45
CA LYS A 267 2.12 19.25 4.67
C LYS A 267 0.69 19.72 5.02
N THR A 268 -0.06 20.26 4.06
CA THR A 268 -1.43 20.75 4.28
C THR A 268 -2.35 20.16 3.23
N ILE A 269 -3.57 19.79 3.65
CA ILE A 269 -4.61 19.29 2.77
C ILE A 269 -4.97 20.34 1.69
N ARG A 270 -5.18 19.88 0.45
CA ARG A 270 -5.48 20.76 -0.70
C ARG A 270 -6.84 20.48 -1.29
N ARG A 271 -7.22 19.21 -1.34
CA ARG A 271 -8.45 18.76 -1.97
C ARG A 271 -8.90 17.46 -1.35
N VAL A 272 -10.21 17.32 -1.16
CA VAL A 272 -10.87 16.09 -0.71
C VAL A 272 -12.08 15.86 -1.59
N ILE A 273 -12.23 14.64 -2.10
CA ILE A 273 -13.39 14.19 -2.87
C ILE A 273 -14.00 13.03 -2.08
N LEU A 274 -15.28 13.13 -1.77
CA LEU A 274 -16.06 12.05 -1.18
C LEU A 274 -17.18 11.66 -2.14
N LYS A 275 -17.27 10.39 -2.50
CA LYS A 275 -18.46 9.79 -3.10
C LYS A 275 -19.24 9.11 -1.98
N ALA A 276 -20.34 9.70 -1.56
CA ALA A 276 -21.13 9.19 -0.45
C ALA A 276 -21.92 7.96 -0.87
N HIS A 277 -21.81 6.87 -0.12
CA HIS A 277 -22.60 5.64 -0.32
C HIS A 277 -23.70 5.49 0.74
N VAL A 278 -23.56 6.21 1.86
CA VAL A 278 -24.50 6.21 2.98
C VAL A 278 -24.86 7.65 3.30
N SER A 279 -26.14 7.91 3.58
CA SER A 279 -26.59 9.22 4.06
C SER A 279 -26.34 9.35 5.56
N ARG A 280 -25.65 10.40 6.00
CA ARG A 280 -25.33 10.67 7.42
C ARG A 280 -24.76 12.06 7.60
N GLU A 281 -24.59 12.48 8.84
CA GLU A 281 -23.75 13.62 9.15
C GLU A 281 -22.28 13.24 9.27
N LEU A 282 -21.39 14.09 8.76
CA LEU A 282 -19.95 13.99 8.98
C LEU A 282 -19.25 15.34 9.02
N ALA A 283 -18.11 15.40 9.69
CA ALA A 283 -17.15 16.48 9.59
C ALA A 283 -15.84 15.97 8.95
N ILE A 284 -15.21 16.81 8.12
CA ILE A 284 -13.85 16.54 7.60
C ILE A 284 -12.93 17.57 8.22
N ILE A 285 -12.01 17.11 9.07
CA ILE A 285 -11.04 17.96 9.76
C ILE A 285 -9.61 17.64 9.31
N SER A 286 -8.72 18.60 9.45
CA SER A 286 -7.27 18.44 9.22
C SER A 286 -6.52 19.35 10.19
N PRO A 287 -5.40 18.91 10.78
CA PRO A 287 -4.63 19.75 11.70
C PRO A 287 -4.25 21.11 11.11
N GLY A 288 -4.50 22.17 11.88
CA GLY A 288 -4.17 23.55 11.51
C GLY A 288 -5.00 24.14 10.36
N VAL A 289 -6.20 23.61 10.10
CA VAL A 289 -7.12 24.11 9.07
C VAL A 289 -8.47 24.44 9.71
N HIS A 290 -9.02 25.61 9.41
CA HIS A 290 -10.21 26.14 10.07
C HIS A 290 -11.42 26.24 9.15
N SER A 291 -11.20 26.52 7.86
CA SER A 291 -12.29 26.59 6.87
C SER A 291 -11.90 26.03 5.52
N SER A 292 -12.91 25.72 4.72
CA SER A 292 -12.74 25.29 3.34
C SER A 292 -13.93 25.69 2.49
N ARG A 293 -13.74 25.68 1.18
CA ARG A 293 -14.84 25.72 0.23
C ARG A 293 -15.40 24.31 0.06
N PHE A 294 -16.67 24.16 0.39
CA PHE A 294 -17.46 22.95 0.26
C PHE A 294 -18.35 23.04 -0.97
N ARG A 295 -18.29 22.02 -1.82
CA ARG A 295 -19.08 21.90 -3.06
C ARG A 295 -19.84 20.59 -3.08
N VAL A 296 -21.06 20.65 -3.61
CA VAL A 296 -21.92 19.48 -3.82
C VAL A 296 -22.13 19.29 -5.30
N GLU A 297 -21.87 18.09 -5.79
CA GLU A 297 -22.01 17.68 -7.17
C GLU A 297 -23.03 16.53 -7.27
N GLU A 298 -24.08 16.77 -8.05
CA GLU A 298 -25.11 15.79 -8.38
C GLU A 298 -25.15 15.63 -9.90
N GLN A 299 -25.10 14.38 -10.38
CA GLN A 299 -25.14 14.05 -11.81
C GLN A 299 -24.13 14.85 -12.66
N GLY A 300 -22.93 15.12 -12.12
CA GLY A 300 -21.86 15.85 -12.81
C GLY A 300 -22.05 17.38 -12.85
N ARG A 301 -23.02 17.93 -12.12
CA ARG A 301 -23.27 19.37 -12.01
C ARG A 301 -23.07 19.84 -10.57
N ILE A 302 -22.35 20.96 -10.40
CA ILE A 302 -22.22 21.60 -9.09
C ILE A 302 -23.54 22.30 -8.76
N ILE A 303 -24.22 21.83 -7.72
CA ILE A 303 -25.51 22.37 -7.28
C ILE A 303 -25.40 23.29 -6.06
N SER A 304 -24.28 23.22 -5.33
CA SER A 304 -24.04 24.05 -4.15
C SER A 304 -22.56 24.32 -3.96
N CYS A 305 -22.23 25.52 -3.47
CA CYS A 305 -20.89 25.97 -3.15
C CYS A 305 -20.94 26.95 -1.98
N LYS A 306 -20.33 26.60 -0.83
CA LYS A 306 -20.32 27.42 0.39
C LYS A 306 -18.95 27.39 1.04
N ILE A 307 -18.61 28.42 1.82
CA ILE A 307 -17.51 28.32 2.77
C ILE A 307 -18.06 27.70 4.06
N LYS A 308 -17.36 26.71 4.61
CA LYS A 308 -17.74 26.05 5.86
C LYS A 308 -16.56 25.96 6.82
N ASN A 309 -16.86 26.03 8.11
CA ASN A 309 -15.92 25.67 9.16
C ASN A 309 -15.74 24.14 9.14
N LEU A 310 -14.50 23.63 9.27
CA LEU A 310 -14.25 22.18 9.23
C LEU A 310 -14.85 21.43 10.42
N LEU A 311 -15.10 22.11 11.55
CA LEU A 311 -15.75 21.52 12.73
C LEU A 311 -17.27 21.35 12.54
N GLU A 312 -17.86 22.01 11.54
CA GLU A 312 -19.29 21.91 11.26
C GLU A 312 -19.58 20.57 10.57
N LYS A 313 -20.43 19.75 11.20
CA LYS A 313 -20.96 18.55 10.55
C LYS A 313 -21.83 18.94 9.36
N VAL A 314 -21.68 18.20 8.26
CA VAL A 314 -22.49 18.34 7.07
C VAL A 314 -23.28 17.06 6.84
N GLU A 315 -24.54 17.22 6.48
CA GLU A 315 -25.36 16.11 6.02
C GLU A 315 -24.92 15.70 4.60
N ILE A 316 -24.45 14.47 4.48
CA ILE A 316 -24.18 13.82 3.20
C ILE A 316 -25.33 12.90 2.82
N LYS A 317 -25.57 12.76 1.52
CA LYS A 317 -26.60 11.92 0.91
C LYS A 317 -25.96 10.84 0.04
N ALA A 318 -26.45 9.62 0.16
CA ALA A 318 -26.01 8.51 -0.68
C ALA A 318 -26.19 8.85 -2.18
N GLY A 319 -25.18 8.53 -2.99
CA GLY A 319 -25.15 8.83 -4.43
C GLY A 319 -24.63 10.22 -4.80
N THR A 320 -24.37 11.09 -3.83
CA THR A 320 -23.87 12.46 -4.07
C THR A 320 -22.35 12.53 -3.95
N THR A 321 -21.72 13.37 -4.78
CA THR A 321 -20.28 13.65 -4.68
C THR A 321 -20.06 14.99 -3.98
N TYR A 322 -19.17 14.99 -2.99
CA TYR A 322 -18.81 16.15 -2.19
C TYR A 322 -17.34 16.49 -2.38
N LEU A 323 -17.03 17.78 -2.41
CA LEU A 323 -15.70 18.30 -2.67
C LEU A 323 -15.34 19.42 -1.70
N TRP A 324 -14.25 19.22 -0.97
CA TRP A 324 -13.62 20.26 -0.14
C TRP A 324 -12.33 20.70 -0.82
N ASP A 325 -12.17 21.99 -1.01
CA ASP A 325 -10.92 22.61 -1.48
C ASP A 325 -10.76 24.04 -0.94
N ARG A 326 -9.70 24.75 -1.35
CA ARG A 326 -9.37 26.09 -0.83
C ARG A 326 -9.36 26.13 0.71
N PHE A 327 -8.65 25.18 1.30
CA PHE A 327 -8.47 25.09 2.75
C PHE A 327 -7.68 26.28 3.28
N CYS A 328 -8.17 26.88 4.36
CA CYS A 328 -7.58 28.02 5.05
C CYS A 328 -7.18 27.63 6.48
N LYS A 329 -5.99 28.09 6.88
CA LYS A 329 -5.53 28.04 8.26
C LYS A 329 -6.09 29.22 9.05
#